data_AF-A0A1B6IA86-F1
#
_entry.id   AF-A0A1B6IA86-F1
#
_cell.length_a   1.000
_cell.length_b   1.000
_cell.length_c   1.000
_cell.angle_alpha   90.00
_cell.angle_beta   90.00
_cell.angle_gamma   90.00
#
_symmetry.space_group_name_H-M   'P 1'
#
loop_
_entity.id
_entity.type
_entity.pdbx_description
1 polymer ?
#
loop_
_entity_poly.entity_id
_entity_poly.type
_entity_poly.pdbx_seq_one_letter_code
_entity_poly.pdbx_strand_id
1 'polypeptide(L)'
;LSSSSTRTLQSAELFLAGLFPPTGFQVWNQDICWQPIPIYPSSLDHYEILDYAAETSCPRFSEPQKDSLQEINRLYQSSLTSFVDYVIPHTGIDVMDVMQKIGSLYKVRVVT
;
A
#
# COMPACT_ATOMS: atom_id res chain seq x y z
N LEU A 1 11.57 -0.64 -9.95
CA LEU A 1 11.19 -1.42 -8.76
C LEU A 1 9.68 -1.29 -8.58
N SER A 2 8.96 -2.40 -8.46
CA SER A 2 7.51 -2.42 -8.18
C SER A 2 7.21 -3.56 -7.21
N SER A 3 6.10 -3.49 -6.48
CA SER A 3 5.64 -4.66 -5.70
C SER A 3 5.13 -5.74 -6.67
N SER A 4 5.07 -6.99 -6.22
CA SER A 4 4.61 -8.11 -7.05
C SER A 4 3.10 -8.12 -7.31
N SER A 5 2.33 -7.15 -6.79
CA SER A 5 0.89 -7.07 -7.05
C SER A 5 0.61 -6.69 -8.51
N THR A 6 -0.42 -7.29 -9.11
CA THR A 6 -0.84 -6.96 -10.49
C THR A 6 -1.12 -5.48 -10.66
N ARG A 7 -1.79 -4.85 -9.68
CA ARG A 7 -2.10 -3.41 -9.69
C ARG A 7 -0.83 -2.57 -9.83
N THR A 8 0.21 -2.87 -9.05
CA THR A 8 1.46 -2.08 -9.07
C THR A 8 2.29 -2.31 -10.32
N LEU A 9 2.24 -3.50 -10.92
CA LEU A 9 2.88 -3.77 -12.20
C LEU A 9 2.18 -2.99 -13.33
N GLN A 10 0.85 -3.08 -13.41
CA GLN A 10 0.06 -2.35 -14.42
C GLN A 10 0.20 -0.83 -14.28
N SER A 11 0.21 -0.30 -13.06
CA SER A 11 0.45 1.13 -12.83
C SER A 11 1.86 1.56 -13.28
N ALA A 12 2.87 0.72 -13.04
CA ALA A 12 4.23 1.00 -13.49
C ALA A 12 4.33 0.96 -15.03
N GLU A 13 3.68 0.00 -15.70
CA GLU A 13 3.62 -0.08 -17.16
C GLU A 13 2.97 1.17 -17.77
N LEU A 14 1.83 1.59 -17.24
CA LEU A 14 1.12 2.78 -17.72
C LEU A 14 1.95 4.06 -17.52
N PHE A 15 2.59 4.18 -16.35
CA PHE A 15 3.47 5.31 -16.07
C PHE A 15 4.64 5.37 -17.05
N LEU A 16 5.27 4.22 -17.34
CA LEU A 16 6.40 4.13 -18.26
C LEU A 16 6.00 4.42 -19.71
N ALA A 17 4.78 4.04 -20.13
CA ALA A 17 4.25 4.37 -21.44
C ALA A 17 4.14 5.89 -21.66
N GLY A 18 3.79 6.65 -20.62
CA GLY A 18 3.75 8.12 -20.68
C GLY A 18 5.11 8.79 -20.51
N LEU A 19 5.99 8.22 -19.68
CA LEU A 19 7.32 8.77 -19.41
C LEU A 19 8.29 8.60 -20.59
N PHE A 20 8.15 7.50 -21.33
CA PHE A 20 9.04 7.12 -22.43
C PHE A 20 8.24 6.82 -23.71
N PRO A 21 7.62 7.83 -24.34
CA PRO A 21 6.98 7.63 -25.63
C PRO A 21 8.05 7.23 -26.68
N PRO A 22 7.80 6.21 -27.52
CA PRO A 22 8.78 5.74 -28.49
C PRO A 22 9.06 6.81 -29.56
N THR A 23 10.33 6.99 -29.94
CA THR A 23 10.74 7.88 -31.03
C THR A 23 11.79 7.23 -31.92
N GLY A 24 11.82 7.63 -33.21
CA GLY A 24 12.79 7.12 -34.18
C GLY A 24 12.82 5.60 -34.24
N PHE A 25 13.98 5.00 -33.95
CA PHE A 25 14.18 3.56 -34.01
C PHE A 25 13.41 2.76 -32.94
N GLN A 26 12.90 3.43 -31.89
CA GLN A 26 12.11 2.79 -30.83
C GLN A 26 10.66 2.50 -31.28
N VAL A 27 10.21 3.15 -32.36
CA VAL A 27 8.88 2.94 -32.94
C VAL A 27 8.86 1.63 -33.72
N TRP A 28 8.55 0.54 -33.03
CA TRP A 28 8.43 -0.78 -33.64
C TRP A 28 7.08 -0.98 -34.35
N ASN A 29 6.06 -0.19 -34.00
CA ASN A 29 4.72 -0.22 -34.57
C ASN A 29 4.21 1.22 -34.80
N GLN A 30 3.70 1.51 -36.00
CA GLN A 30 3.21 2.85 -36.38
C GLN A 30 1.81 3.17 -35.83
N ASP A 31 1.01 2.14 -35.53
CA ASP A 31 -0.36 2.28 -35.01
C ASP A 31 -0.39 2.32 -33.48
N ILE A 32 0.72 1.94 -32.82
CA ILE A 32 0.81 1.81 -31.36
C ILE A 32 1.99 2.63 -30.83
N CYS A 33 1.70 3.74 -30.15
CA CYS A 33 2.71 4.58 -29.48
C CYS A 33 3.11 4.01 -28.11
N TRP A 34 3.64 2.79 -28.10
CA TRP A 34 4.11 2.10 -26.89
C TRP A 34 5.37 1.30 -27.18
N GLN A 35 6.27 1.22 -26.19
CA GLN A 35 7.44 0.35 -26.22
C GLN A 35 7.51 -0.50 -24.94
N PRO A 36 7.96 -1.76 -25.05
CA PRO A 36 8.17 -2.59 -23.87
C PRO A 36 9.33 -2.05 -23.04
N ILE A 37 9.06 -1.77 -21.76
CA ILE A 37 10.09 -1.40 -20.77
C ILE A 37 10.03 -2.42 -19.63
N PRO A 38 11.10 -3.18 -19.36
CA PRO A 38 11.10 -4.21 -18.32
C PRO A 38 10.83 -3.63 -16.93
N ILE A 39 9.92 -4.27 -16.19
CA ILE A 39 9.66 -3.99 -14.77
C ILE A 39 10.01 -5.24 -13.99
N TYR A 40 10.99 -5.11 -13.10
CA TYR A 40 11.35 -6.18 -12.18
C TYR A 40 10.58 -6.00 -10.86
N PRO A 41 9.70 -6.96 -10.50
CA PRO A 41 9.17 -7.00 -9.15
C PRO A 41 10.31 -7.27 -8.16
N SER A 42 10.23 -6.66 -6.99
CA SER A 42 11.32 -6.63 -5.99
C SER A 42 11.76 -8.00 -5.42
N SER A 43 11.15 -9.11 -5.84
CA SER A 43 11.44 -10.45 -5.32
C SER A 43 12.79 -11.03 -5.76
N LEU A 44 13.45 -10.46 -6.77
CA LEU A 44 14.73 -10.98 -7.28
C LEU A 44 15.95 -10.47 -6.49
N ASP A 45 15.90 -9.25 -5.96
CA ASP A 45 17.08 -8.58 -5.38
C ASP A 45 17.14 -8.62 -3.85
N HIS A 46 16.37 -9.50 -3.20
CA HIS A 46 16.35 -9.72 -1.73
C HIS A 46 16.01 -8.46 -0.90
N TYR A 47 15.55 -7.41 -1.57
CA TYR A 47 15.15 -6.15 -0.98
C TYR A 47 13.61 -6.13 -0.91
N GLU A 48 13.06 -6.62 0.21
CA GLU A 48 11.68 -6.40 0.63
C GLU A 48 11.48 -4.91 0.98
N ILE A 49 11.65 -4.02 -0.01
CA ILE A 49 11.45 -2.56 0.16
C ILE A 49 9.96 -2.24 0.34
N LEU A 50 9.08 -3.12 -0.16
CA LEU A 50 7.64 -2.89 -0.28
C LEU A 50 6.81 -3.90 0.51
N ASP A 51 7.39 -4.57 1.51
CA ASP A 51 6.59 -5.37 2.41
C ASP A 51 5.85 -4.46 3.40
N TYR A 52 4.52 -4.51 3.34
CA TYR A 52 3.61 -3.74 4.18
C TYR A 52 3.39 -4.39 5.55
N ALA A 53 4.00 -5.57 5.80
CA ALA A 53 4.04 -6.18 7.11
C ALA A 53 4.82 -5.26 8.07
N ALA A 54 4.06 -4.50 8.86
CA ALA A 54 4.55 -3.46 9.77
C ALA A 54 5.47 -3.97 10.90
N GLU A 55 5.86 -5.24 10.90
CA GLU A 55 6.57 -5.87 12.01
C GLU A 55 8.03 -6.23 11.72
N THR A 56 8.53 -6.19 10.47
CA THR A 56 9.76 -6.95 10.16
C THR A 56 11.05 -6.21 9.82
N SER A 57 11.16 -4.87 9.72
CA SER A 57 12.45 -4.34 9.20
C SER A 57 13.05 -3.04 9.78
N CYS A 58 12.43 -2.35 10.74
CA CYS A 58 13.05 -1.13 11.27
C CYS A 58 12.91 -0.95 12.79
N PRO A 59 13.93 -1.38 13.58
CA PRO A 59 13.95 -1.17 15.03
C PRO A 59 13.88 0.30 15.45
N ARG A 60 14.32 1.24 14.59
CA ARG A 60 14.18 2.68 14.87
C ARG A 60 12.78 3.22 14.66
N PHE A 61 11.92 2.51 13.91
CA PHE A 61 10.56 2.95 13.65
C PHE A 61 9.60 2.52 14.76
N SER A 62 9.90 1.46 15.51
CA SER A 62 8.99 0.92 16.52
C SER A 62 8.69 1.90 17.65
N GLU A 63 9.68 2.65 18.13
CA GLU A 63 9.48 3.63 19.21
C GLU A 63 8.62 4.81 18.75
N PRO A 64 8.96 5.56 17.67
CA PRO A 64 8.12 6.64 17.17
C PRO A 64 6.72 6.20 16.74
N GLN A 65 6.58 4.98 16.21
CA GLN A 65 5.28 4.42 15.86
C GLN A 65 4.41 4.23 17.12
N LYS A 66 4.98 3.67 18.19
CA LYS A 66 4.28 3.50 19.46
C LYS A 66 3.82 4.84 20.03
N ASP A 67 4.70 5.84 20.06
CA ASP A 67 4.37 7.18 20.56
C ASP A 67 3.27 7.83 19.73
N SER A 68 3.34 7.72 18.40
CA SER A 68 2.31 8.24 17.48
C SER A 68 0.95 7.58 17.71
N LEU A 69 0.93 6.25 17.91
CA LEU A 69 -0.31 5.51 18.19
C LEU A 69 -0.89 5.85 19.57
N GLN A 70 -0.04 6.08 20.57
CA GLN A 70 -0.48 6.54 21.89
C GLN A 70 -1.10 7.93 21.82
N GLU A 71 -0.51 8.84 21.05
CA GLU A 71 -1.06 10.20 20.89
C GLU A 71 -2.40 10.20 20.14
N ILE A 72 -2.53 9.41 19.07
CA ILE A 72 -3.81 9.25 18.35
C ILE A 72 -4.89 8.71 19.30
N ASN A 73 -4.56 7.69 20.10
CA ASN A 73 -5.49 7.16 21.09
C ASN A 73 -5.88 8.25 22.10
N ARG A 74 -4.92 8.98 22.66
CA ARG A 74 -5.21 10.04 23.63
C ARG A 74 -6.15 11.11 23.07
N LEU A 75 -5.93 11.54 21.82
CA LEU A 75 -6.68 12.62 21.21
C LEU A 75 -8.08 12.19 20.73
N TYR A 76 -8.22 10.96 20.24
CA TYR A 76 -9.40 10.58 19.47
C TYR A 76 -10.09 9.30 19.91
N GLN A 77 -9.67 8.64 21.00
CA GLN A 77 -10.20 7.34 21.42
C GLN A 77 -11.73 7.27 21.46
N SER A 78 -12.42 8.27 22.03
CA SER A 78 -13.89 8.27 22.11
C SER A 78 -14.56 8.53 20.76
N SER A 79 -14.03 9.46 19.97
CA SER A 79 -14.56 9.83 18.64
C SER A 79 -14.39 8.68 17.63
N LEU A 80 -13.19 8.11 17.54
CA LEU A 80 -12.89 7.00 16.65
C LEU A 80 -13.69 5.74 17.02
N THR A 81 -13.82 5.44 18.32
CA THR A 81 -14.58 4.27 18.77
C THR A 81 -16.06 4.40 18.41
N SER A 82 -16.67 5.56 18.67
CA SER A 82 -18.10 5.78 18.34
C SER A 82 -18.39 5.72 16.84
N PHE A 83 -17.50 6.25 15.99
CA PHE A 83 -17.64 6.15 14.54
C PHE A 83 -17.50 4.70 14.04
N VAL A 84 -16.47 3.99 14.50
CA VAL A 84 -16.23 2.60 14.09
C VAL A 84 -17.39 1.70 14.53
N ASP A 85 -17.88 1.85 15.76
CA ASP A 85 -19.02 1.10 16.29
C ASP A 85 -20.30 1.37 15.47
N TYR A 86 -20.48 2.60 14.97
CA TYR A 86 -21.59 2.95 14.09
C TYR A 86 -21.49 2.30 12.70
N VAL A 87 -20.29 2.25 12.10
CA VAL A 87 -20.11 1.79 10.72
C VAL A 87 -20.07 0.25 10.59
N ILE A 88 -19.58 -0.46 11.61
CA ILE A 88 -19.43 -1.93 11.58
C ILE A 88 -20.72 -2.67 11.14
N PRO A 89 -21.90 -2.39 11.72
CA PRO A 89 -23.14 -3.10 11.35
C PRO A 89 -23.57 -2.89 9.88
N HIS A 90 -23.10 -1.83 9.23
CA HIS A 90 -23.50 -1.43 7.89
C HIS A 90 -22.53 -1.89 6.79
N THR A 91 -21.38 -2.46 7.16
CA THR A 91 -20.31 -2.81 6.20
C THR A 91 -20.17 -4.31 5.97
N GLY A 92 -20.77 -5.14 6.84
CA GLY A 92 -20.58 -6.59 6.79
C GLY A 92 -19.15 -7.02 7.16
N ILE A 93 -18.36 -6.12 7.76
CA ILE A 93 -17.00 -6.38 8.23
C ILE A 93 -17.05 -7.31 9.45
N ASP A 94 -16.30 -8.42 9.39
CA ASP A 94 -16.01 -9.24 10.56
C ASP A 94 -14.85 -8.62 11.34
N VAL A 95 -15.18 -8.03 12.49
CA VAL A 95 -14.22 -7.37 13.38
C VAL A 95 -13.13 -8.35 13.83
N MET A 96 -13.44 -9.63 14.02
CA MET A 96 -12.47 -10.62 14.47
C MET A 96 -11.43 -10.95 13.39
N ASP A 97 -11.86 -11.08 12.13
CA ASP A 97 -10.97 -11.26 10.97
C ASP A 97 -10.08 -10.03 10.75
N VAL A 98 -10.65 -8.82 10.90
CA VAL A 98 -9.89 -7.57 10.79
C VAL A 98 -8.88 -7.44 11.94
N MET A 99 -9.27 -7.74 13.18
CA MET A 99 -8.34 -7.75 14.32
C MET A 99 -7.20 -8.75 14.13
N GLN A 100 -7.47 -9.91 13.52
CA GLN A 100 -6.46 -10.91 13.22
C GLN A 100 -5.48 -10.47 12.12
N LYS A 101 -5.95 -9.72 11.12
CA LYS A 101 -5.12 -9.30 9.96
C LYS A 101 -4.33 -8.00 10.19
N ILE A 102 -4.91 -7.03 10.89
CA ILE A 102 -4.30 -5.70 11.06
C ILE A 102 -4.11 -5.29 12.52
N GLY A 103 -4.23 -6.25 13.46
CA GLY A 103 -3.97 -6.05 14.87
C GLY A 103 -4.87 -4.99 15.51
N SER A 104 -4.42 -4.33 16.58
CA SER A 104 -5.16 -3.25 17.25
C SER A 104 -5.32 -1.99 16.39
N LEU A 105 -4.67 -1.92 15.22
CA LEU A 105 -4.69 -0.78 14.31
C LEU A 105 -5.99 -0.65 13.50
N TYR A 106 -6.89 -1.64 13.55
CA TYR A 106 -8.17 -1.55 12.84
C TYR A 106 -8.99 -0.32 13.22
N LYS A 107 -8.93 0.09 14.50
CA LYS A 107 -9.61 1.30 14.97
C LYS A 107 -9.04 2.59 14.37
N VAL A 108 -7.81 2.56 13.88
CA VAL A 108 -7.09 3.72 13.30
C VAL A 108 -7.09 3.66 11.76
N ARG A 109 -7.06 2.47 11.16
CA ARG A 109 -6.99 2.27 9.70
C ARG A 109 -8.34 2.20 8.97
N VAL A 110 -9.45 1.99 9.68
CA VAL A 110 -10.80 1.93 9.06
C VAL A 110 -11.30 3.33 8.64
N VAL A 111 -10.61 4.42 9.02
CA VAL A 111 -11.01 5.82 8.76
C VAL A 111 -10.15 6.49 7.67
N THR A 112 -9.32 5.75 6.93
CA THR A 112 -8.51 6.31 5.82
C THR A 112 -8.61 5.48 4.56
#